data_AF-A0A1F6LR70-F1
#
_entry.id   AF-A0A1F6LR70-F1
#
_cell.length_a   1.000
_cell.length_b   1.000
_cell.length_c   1.000
_cell.angle_alpha   90.00
_cell.angle_beta   90.00
_cell.angle_gamma   90.00
#
_symmetry.space_group_name_H-M   'P 1'
#
loop_
_entity.id
_entity.type
_entity.pdbx_description
1 polymer ?
#
loop_
_entity_poly.entity_id
_entity_poly.type
_entity_poly.pdbx_seq_one_letter_code
_entity_poly.pdbx_strand_id
1 'polypeptide(L)'
;MPTIVTHLNPHLDEVVCIWMVRRFLPRWNRCTVKYVATNPHGGSVKATDRDSTIMYIGVGRGKFDEHKGNLDESATTLVYTFLVGEKKIKLATIERAALAELVAFVNDDDHGKHITQLHSEFSFSTANAFMPRTGMKSAAILTAGAAYLDGVFECLLEKHLLERDWKKMQLVKTRVGRAVAVQTEASAKTVLRRASREGIQIAIVLNPKNKFRSIRAVPESPADFSDAFQRAHALEPHAEWYLHHSKKMLICGSDVAANVTLSKMSLAALIQLVAV
;
A
#
# COMPACT_ATOMS: atom_id res chain seq x y z
N MET A 1 13.03 27.99 -7.88
CA MET A 1 12.45 26.84 -7.16
C MET A 1 11.87 25.89 -8.20
N PRO A 2 12.11 24.56 -8.13
CA PRO A 2 11.56 23.63 -9.10
C PRO A 2 10.03 23.72 -9.18
N THR A 3 9.50 23.66 -10.39
CA THR A 3 8.07 23.80 -10.67
C THR A 3 7.59 22.62 -11.49
N ILE A 4 6.51 21.98 -11.05
CA ILE A 4 5.75 21.04 -11.86
C ILE A 4 4.57 21.78 -12.48
N VAL A 5 4.32 21.57 -13.76
CA VAL A 5 3.12 22.02 -14.48
C VAL A 5 2.31 20.78 -14.83
N THR A 6 1.04 20.77 -14.47
CA THR A 6 0.11 19.66 -14.71
C THR A 6 -1.29 20.19 -14.98
N HIS A 7 -2.24 19.34 -15.39
CA HIS A 7 -3.57 19.81 -15.71
C HIS A 7 -4.37 20.18 -14.45
N LEU A 8 -5.35 21.06 -14.62
CA LEU A 8 -6.37 21.35 -13.63
C LEU A 8 -7.11 20.05 -13.29
N ASN A 9 -7.32 19.82 -11.99
CA ASN A 9 -7.93 18.60 -11.45
C ASN A 9 -7.15 17.33 -11.86
N PRO A 10 -5.90 17.18 -11.37
CA PRO A 10 -5.01 16.08 -11.77
C PRO A 10 -5.67 14.72 -11.52
N HIS A 11 -5.57 13.81 -12.49
CA HIS A 11 -6.09 12.45 -12.34
C HIS A 11 -5.14 11.62 -11.48
N LEU A 12 -5.46 10.33 -11.30
CA LEU A 12 -4.59 9.45 -10.53
C LEU A 12 -3.17 9.40 -11.14
N ASP A 13 -3.06 9.45 -12.46
CA ASP A 13 -1.77 9.40 -13.16
C ASP A 13 -0.84 10.56 -12.76
N GLU A 14 -1.30 11.80 -12.82
CA GLU A 14 -0.52 12.98 -12.42
C GLU A 14 -0.23 12.98 -10.92
N VAL A 15 -1.20 12.56 -10.10
CA VAL A 15 -1.04 12.48 -8.65
C VAL A 15 0.10 11.52 -8.29
N VAL A 16 0.16 10.35 -8.92
CA VAL A 16 1.20 9.34 -8.71
C VAL A 16 2.55 9.82 -9.23
N CYS A 17 2.60 10.42 -10.42
CA CYS A 17 3.80 11.05 -10.95
C CYS A 17 4.42 12.06 -9.97
N ILE A 18 3.61 13.00 -9.48
CA ILE A 18 4.07 14.06 -8.60
C ILE A 18 4.50 13.50 -7.24
N TRP A 19 3.78 12.51 -6.72
CA TRP A 19 4.17 11.79 -5.51
C TRP A 19 5.55 11.12 -5.67
N MET A 20 5.78 10.39 -6.77
CA MET A 20 7.07 9.76 -7.06
C MET A 20 8.20 10.78 -7.22
N VAL A 21 7.97 11.86 -7.97
CA VAL A 21 8.97 12.92 -8.18
C VAL A 21 9.36 13.57 -6.86
N ARG A 22 8.39 13.91 -6.01
CA ARG A 22 8.64 14.50 -4.69
C ARG A 22 9.41 13.57 -3.76
N ARG A 23 9.16 12.26 -3.85
CA ARG A 23 9.76 11.25 -2.96
C ARG A 23 11.16 10.82 -3.41
N PHE A 24 11.37 10.66 -4.71
CA PHE A 24 12.57 9.98 -5.24
C PHE A 24 13.50 10.87 -6.06
N LEU A 25 13.07 12.05 -6.50
CA LEU A 25 13.92 12.95 -7.28
C LEU A 25 14.53 14.04 -6.38
N PRO A 26 15.86 14.05 -6.15
CA PRO A 26 16.49 15.06 -5.31
C PRO A 26 16.19 16.48 -5.82
N ARG A 27 15.99 17.42 -4.87
CA ARG A 27 15.61 18.83 -5.09
C ARG A 27 14.15 19.08 -5.47
N TRP A 28 13.36 18.04 -5.79
CA TRP A 28 11.94 18.19 -6.17
C TRP A 28 10.96 17.95 -5.02
N ASN A 29 11.42 17.50 -3.85
CA ASN A 29 10.58 17.28 -2.67
C ASN A 29 9.79 18.51 -2.20
N ARG A 30 10.26 19.72 -2.51
CA ARG A 30 9.60 21.00 -2.20
C ARG A 30 9.20 21.79 -3.45
N CYS A 31 8.94 21.11 -4.57
CA CYS A 31 8.54 21.77 -5.80
C CYS A 31 7.14 22.43 -5.67
N THR A 32 6.96 23.55 -6.37
CA THR A 32 5.63 24.15 -6.58
C THR A 32 4.91 23.40 -7.68
N VAL A 33 3.58 23.37 -7.61
CA VAL A 33 2.74 22.81 -8.69
C VAL A 33 1.87 23.93 -9.25
N LYS A 34 1.89 24.07 -10.57
CA LYS A 34 1.03 24.97 -11.34
C LYS A 34 0.05 24.13 -12.14
N TYR A 35 -1.20 24.61 -12.21
CA TYR A 35 -2.30 23.92 -12.87
C TYR A 35 -2.71 24.67 -14.13
N VAL A 36 -2.94 23.95 -15.22
CA VAL A 36 -3.37 24.52 -16.50
C VAL A 36 -4.60 23.81 -17.03
N ALA A 37 -5.48 24.52 -17.74
CA ALA A 37 -6.59 23.87 -18.43
C ALA A 37 -6.05 22.90 -19.51
N THR A 38 -6.58 21.69 -19.53
CA THR A 38 -6.29 20.73 -20.60
C THR A 38 -7.12 21.03 -21.85
N ASN A 39 -6.66 20.53 -22.99
CA ASN A 39 -7.33 20.52 -24.27
C ASN A 39 -6.96 19.21 -25.00
N PRO A 40 -7.53 18.89 -26.17
CA PRO A 40 -7.20 17.66 -26.91
C PRO A 40 -5.71 17.50 -27.30
N HIS A 41 -4.88 18.51 -27.06
CA HIS A 41 -3.44 18.50 -27.31
C HIS A 41 -2.60 18.52 -26.01
N GLY A 42 -3.17 18.17 -24.86
CA GLY A 42 -2.46 18.14 -23.57
C GLY A 42 -2.36 19.51 -22.89
N GLY A 43 -3.21 20.47 -23.27
CA GLY A 43 -3.31 21.79 -22.64
C GLY A 43 -2.72 22.95 -23.46
N SER A 44 -2.80 24.15 -22.89
CA SER A 44 -2.36 25.40 -23.55
C SER A 44 -0.85 25.66 -23.45
N VAL A 45 -0.12 24.78 -22.77
CA VAL A 45 1.32 24.88 -22.59
C VAL A 45 2.04 24.03 -23.62
N LYS A 46 3.20 24.50 -24.08
CA LYS A 46 4.13 23.68 -24.87
C LYS A 46 5.33 23.35 -24.00
N ALA A 47 5.54 22.07 -23.74
CA ALA A 47 6.69 21.63 -22.96
C ALA A 47 7.96 22.00 -23.73
N THR A 48 8.89 22.69 -23.06
CA THR A 48 10.16 23.08 -23.69
C THR A 48 11.28 22.11 -23.37
N ASP A 49 11.13 21.23 -22.37
CA ASP A 49 12.05 20.19 -21.86
C ASP A 49 13.54 20.58 -21.67
N ARG A 50 13.89 21.84 -21.96
CA ARG A 50 15.22 22.44 -21.88
C ARG A 50 15.49 23.07 -20.51
N ASP A 51 14.44 23.56 -19.84
CA ASP A 51 14.56 24.12 -18.49
C ASP A 51 14.44 23.01 -17.44
N SER A 52 15.58 22.60 -16.90
CA SER A 52 15.65 21.58 -15.84
C SER A 52 14.96 21.98 -14.52
N THR A 53 14.47 23.21 -14.39
CA THR A 53 13.71 23.68 -13.22
C THR A 53 12.20 23.57 -13.40
N ILE A 54 11.72 23.22 -14.60
CA ILE A 54 10.30 23.04 -14.92
C ILE A 54 10.07 21.62 -15.44
N MET A 55 9.08 20.92 -14.88
CA MET A 55 8.66 19.60 -15.33
C MET A 55 7.19 19.63 -15.72
N TYR A 56 6.88 19.21 -16.94
CA TYR A 56 5.52 19.09 -17.46
C TYR A 56 5.08 17.64 -17.30
N ILE A 57 3.98 17.39 -16.60
CA ILE A 57 3.45 16.05 -16.28
C ILE A 57 1.98 15.98 -16.73
N GLY A 58 1.66 15.05 -17.64
CA GLY A 58 0.33 14.88 -18.24
C GLY A 58 -0.09 16.08 -19.11
N VAL A 59 0.86 16.95 -19.48
CA VAL A 59 0.58 18.17 -20.26
C VAL A 59 1.73 18.58 -21.19
N GLY A 60 1.36 19.29 -22.25
CA GLY A 60 2.26 20.01 -23.16
C GLY A 60 3.07 19.17 -24.15
N ARG A 61 2.71 17.89 -24.31
CA ARG A 61 3.27 16.87 -25.22
C ARG A 61 4.78 16.69 -25.09
N GLY A 62 5.28 16.90 -23.87
CA GLY A 62 6.70 16.81 -23.54
C GLY A 62 7.13 15.43 -23.08
N LYS A 63 8.26 15.40 -22.37
CA LYS A 63 8.89 14.17 -21.87
C LYS A 63 7.94 13.27 -21.08
N PHE A 64 7.09 13.82 -20.21
CA PHE A 64 6.18 13.08 -19.32
C PHE A 64 4.71 13.32 -19.63
N ASP A 65 4.37 13.36 -20.92
CA ASP A 65 3.00 13.48 -21.41
C ASP A 65 2.73 12.35 -22.42
N GLU A 66 1.73 11.53 -22.12
CA GLU A 66 1.20 10.41 -22.88
C GLU A 66 0.48 10.86 -24.16
N HIS A 67 -0.04 12.09 -24.22
CA HIS A 67 -0.74 12.62 -25.38
C HIS A 67 0.16 12.81 -26.63
N LYS A 68 1.48 12.62 -26.51
CA LYS A 68 2.44 12.82 -27.62
C LYS A 68 2.35 11.75 -28.72
N GLY A 69 1.60 10.66 -28.54
CA GLY A 69 1.32 9.64 -29.56
C GLY A 69 0.45 8.49 -29.03
N ASN A 70 0.29 7.42 -29.82
CA ASN A 70 -0.27 6.16 -29.32
C ASN A 70 0.82 5.39 -28.57
N LEU A 71 1.05 5.78 -27.32
CA LEU A 71 1.91 5.05 -26.40
C LEU A 71 1.00 4.20 -25.52
N ASP A 72 1.36 2.93 -25.28
CA ASP A 72 0.73 2.09 -24.24
C ASP A 72 1.34 2.45 -22.86
N GLU A 73 1.51 3.76 -22.61
CA GLU A 73 2.24 4.35 -21.50
C GLU A 73 1.48 5.56 -20.95
N SER A 74 1.24 5.60 -19.65
CA SER A 74 0.78 6.79 -18.93
C SER A 74 1.94 7.74 -18.56
N ALA A 75 1.66 8.94 -18.06
CA ALA A 75 2.70 9.82 -17.51
C ALA A 75 3.45 9.13 -16.36
N THR A 76 2.77 8.31 -15.56
CA THR A 76 3.36 7.55 -14.44
C THR A 76 4.43 6.58 -14.92
N THR A 77 4.18 5.83 -16.00
CA THR A 77 5.19 4.91 -16.54
C THR A 77 6.38 5.67 -17.11
N LEU A 78 6.14 6.80 -17.80
CA LEU A 78 7.21 7.67 -18.32
C LEU A 78 8.11 8.22 -17.20
N VAL A 79 7.51 8.73 -16.12
CA VAL A 79 8.24 9.24 -14.94
C VAL A 79 8.99 8.11 -14.25
N TYR A 80 8.35 6.96 -14.03
CA TYR A 80 8.99 5.80 -13.40
C TYR A 80 10.21 5.33 -14.19
N THR A 81 10.07 5.15 -15.51
CA THR A 81 11.16 4.76 -16.42
C THR A 81 12.31 5.75 -16.36
N PHE A 82 12.03 7.05 -16.36
CA PHE A 82 13.05 8.08 -16.19
C PHE A 82 13.78 7.96 -14.85
N LEU A 83 13.06 7.85 -13.74
CA LEU A 83 13.64 7.78 -12.40
C LEU A 83 14.50 6.50 -12.21
N VAL A 84 14.09 5.38 -12.82
CA VAL A 84 14.86 4.14 -12.84
C VAL A 84 16.11 4.28 -13.72
N GLY A 85 15.97 4.75 -14.95
CA GLY A 85 17.07 4.92 -15.91
C GLY A 85 18.15 5.86 -15.40
N GLU A 86 17.76 6.94 -14.73
CA GLU A 86 18.66 7.91 -14.09
C GLU A 86 19.25 7.44 -12.75
N LYS A 87 18.96 6.21 -12.33
CA LYS A 87 19.38 5.62 -11.04
C LYS A 87 19.03 6.50 -9.84
N LYS A 88 17.91 7.23 -9.92
CA LYS A 88 17.43 8.11 -8.82
C LYS A 88 16.65 7.33 -7.77
N ILE A 89 16.02 6.22 -8.17
CA ILE A 89 15.34 5.30 -7.27
C ILE A 89 16.35 4.34 -6.64
N LYS A 90 16.80 4.68 -5.43
CA LYS A 90 17.63 3.83 -4.55
C LYS A 90 16.76 3.01 -3.58
N LEU A 91 15.80 2.30 -4.13
CA LEU A 91 14.91 1.41 -3.37
C LEU A 91 15.49 0.00 -3.27
N ALA A 92 15.28 -0.64 -2.11
CA ALA A 92 15.51 -2.06 -1.92
C ALA A 92 14.59 -2.89 -2.84
N THR A 93 14.90 -4.17 -3.02
CA THR A 93 14.19 -5.06 -3.95
C THR A 93 12.68 -5.09 -3.71
N ILE A 94 12.25 -5.14 -2.45
CA ILE A 94 10.83 -5.18 -2.08
C ILE A 94 10.13 -3.86 -2.39
N GLU A 95 10.76 -2.75 -2.04
CA GLU A 95 10.20 -1.42 -2.30
C GLU A 95 10.09 -1.12 -3.78
N ARG A 96 11.08 -1.59 -4.57
CA ARG A 96 11.04 -1.51 -6.03
C ARG A 96 9.90 -2.36 -6.62
N ALA A 97 9.67 -3.56 -6.09
CA ALA A 97 8.56 -4.40 -6.53
C ALA A 97 7.20 -3.75 -6.22
N ALA A 98 7.03 -3.21 -5.01
CA ALA A 98 5.82 -2.48 -4.62
C ALA A 98 5.57 -1.26 -5.50
N LEU A 99 6.61 -0.47 -5.80
CA LEU A 99 6.49 0.70 -6.66
C LEU A 99 6.14 0.30 -8.11
N ALA A 100 6.75 -0.77 -8.62
CA ALA A 100 6.44 -1.29 -9.95
C ALA A 100 4.99 -1.78 -10.06
N GLU A 101 4.46 -2.44 -9.02
CA GLU A 101 3.06 -2.87 -8.98
C GLU A 101 2.10 -1.66 -8.97
N LEU A 102 2.41 -0.60 -8.20
CA LEU A 102 1.64 0.64 -8.23
C LEU A 102 1.64 1.28 -9.63
N VAL A 103 2.80 1.39 -10.26
CA VAL A 103 2.96 1.96 -11.61
C VAL A 103 2.16 1.18 -12.65
N ALA A 104 2.21 -0.16 -12.59
CA ALA A 104 1.43 -1.01 -13.48
C ALA A 104 -0.08 -0.82 -13.29
N PHE A 105 -0.55 -0.75 -12.04
CA PHE A 105 -1.97 -0.50 -11.75
C PHE A 105 -2.46 0.82 -12.35
N VAL A 106 -1.68 1.89 -12.20
CA VAL A 106 -2.02 3.24 -12.70
C VAL A 106 -2.01 3.27 -14.22
N ASN A 107 -1.05 2.60 -14.87
CA ASN A 107 -1.05 2.47 -16.32
C ASN A 107 -2.34 1.79 -16.81
N ASP A 108 -2.74 0.69 -16.17
CA ASP A 108 -3.98 0.01 -16.53
C ASP A 108 -5.24 0.87 -16.27
N ASP A 109 -5.23 1.69 -15.22
CA ASP A 109 -6.31 2.64 -14.90
C ASP A 109 -6.46 3.72 -15.97
N ASP A 110 -5.33 4.31 -16.41
CA ASP A 110 -5.27 5.33 -17.45
C ASP A 110 -5.78 4.80 -18.81
N HIS A 111 -5.55 3.50 -19.07
CA HIS A 111 -6.07 2.79 -20.24
C HIS A 111 -7.51 2.27 -20.05
N GLY A 112 -8.18 2.63 -18.96
CA GLY A 112 -9.57 2.26 -18.69
C GLY A 112 -9.81 0.77 -18.41
N LYS A 113 -8.77 0.00 -18.08
CA LYS A 113 -8.86 -1.47 -17.92
C LYS A 113 -9.58 -1.90 -16.64
N HIS A 114 -9.79 -1.00 -15.69
CA HIS A 114 -10.48 -1.29 -14.41
C HIS A 114 -11.98 -0.97 -14.42
N ILE A 115 -12.57 -0.64 -15.58
CA ILE A 115 -13.98 -0.20 -15.66
C ILE A 115 -15.00 -1.25 -15.20
N THR A 116 -14.65 -2.55 -15.24
CA THR A 116 -15.52 -3.65 -14.80
C THR A 116 -15.30 -4.06 -13.34
N GLN A 117 -14.43 -3.35 -12.61
CA GLN A 117 -14.15 -3.66 -11.22
C GLN A 117 -15.38 -3.39 -10.35
N LEU A 118 -15.81 -4.41 -9.59
CA LEU A 118 -16.87 -4.27 -8.60
C LEU A 118 -16.46 -3.26 -7.52
N HIS A 119 -17.41 -2.43 -7.09
CA HIS A 119 -17.24 -1.46 -6.01
C HIS A 119 -16.17 -0.39 -6.30
N SER A 120 -15.96 -0.04 -7.57
CA SER A 120 -14.99 0.98 -7.99
C SER A 120 -15.28 2.36 -7.42
N GLU A 121 -16.52 2.66 -7.02
CA GLU A 121 -16.94 3.89 -6.33
C GLU A 121 -16.19 4.16 -5.01
N PHE A 122 -15.63 3.12 -4.39
CA PHE A 122 -14.78 3.24 -3.19
C PHE A 122 -13.28 3.36 -3.52
N SER A 123 -12.90 3.27 -4.79
CA SER A 123 -11.53 3.49 -5.24
C SER A 123 -11.17 4.97 -5.22
N PHE A 124 -9.89 5.27 -4.99
CA PHE A 124 -9.43 6.66 -5.09
C PHE A 124 -9.49 7.17 -6.53
N SER A 125 -9.24 6.34 -7.55
CA SER A 125 -9.32 6.77 -8.95
C SER A 125 -10.71 7.32 -9.27
N THR A 126 -11.75 6.54 -8.94
CA THR A 126 -13.14 6.98 -9.11
C THR A 126 -13.43 8.19 -8.24
N ALA A 127 -13.12 8.17 -6.94
CA ALA A 127 -13.37 9.32 -6.08
C ALA A 127 -12.69 10.61 -6.59
N ASN A 128 -11.44 10.52 -7.05
CA ASN A 128 -10.65 11.62 -7.59
C ASN A 128 -11.36 12.29 -8.77
N ALA A 129 -11.89 11.51 -9.72
CA ALA A 129 -12.64 12.03 -10.87
C ALA A 129 -13.88 12.88 -10.46
N PHE A 130 -14.44 12.66 -9.27
CA PHE A 130 -15.60 13.40 -8.76
C PHE A 130 -15.26 14.46 -7.71
N MET A 131 -14.05 14.46 -7.12
CA MET A 131 -13.63 15.46 -6.13
C MET A 131 -13.79 16.92 -6.60
N PRO A 132 -13.52 17.30 -7.86
CA PRO A 132 -13.77 18.66 -8.32
C PRO A 132 -15.23 19.11 -8.19
N ARG A 133 -16.19 18.17 -8.29
CA ARG A 133 -17.62 18.46 -8.16
C ARG A 133 -18.04 18.81 -6.74
N THR A 134 -17.20 18.52 -5.74
CA THR A 134 -17.41 18.93 -4.35
C THR A 134 -16.84 20.31 -4.04
N GLY A 135 -16.26 20.99 -5.04
CA GLY A 135 -15.57 22.27 -4.87
C GLY A 135 -14.11 22.13 -4.43
N MET A 136 -13.57 20.90 -4.37
CA MET A 136 -12.18 20.65 -4.04
C MET A 136 -11.25 21.20 -5.13
N LYS A 137 -10.25 22.01 -4.73
CA LYS A 137 -9.24 22.58 -5.63
C LYS A 137 -8.13 21.56 -5.94
N SER A 138 -7.47 21.72 -7.09
CA SER A 138 -6.42 20.78 -7.55
C SER A 138 -5.26 20.57 -6.56
N ALA A 139 -4.90 21.58 -5.78
CA ALA A 139 -3.90 21.45 -4.71
C ALA A 139 -4.36 20.54 -3.55
N ALA A 140 -5.65 20.60 -3.20
CA ALA A 140 -6.24 19.74 -2.18
C ALA A 140 -6.37 18.30 -2.68
N ILE A 141 -6.76 18.11 -3.95
CA ILE A 141 -6.77 16.80 -4.62
C ILE A 141 -5.39 16.15 -4.55
N LEU A 142 -4.35 16.88 -4.94
CA LEU A 142 -2.97 16.37 -4.91
C LEU A 142 -2.51 16.02 -3.49
N THR A 143 -2.90 16.81 -2.48
CA THR A 143 -2.55 16.56 -1.08
C THR A 143 -3.25 15.31 -0.56
N ALA A 144 -4.55 15.16 -0.83
CA ALA A 144 -5.32 13.98 -0.45
C ALA A 144 -4.80 12.73 -1.16
N GLY A 145 -4.50 12.83 -2.45
CA GLY A 145 -3.94 11.75 -3.24
C GLY A 145 -2.57 11.31 -2.77
N ALA A 146 -1.67 12.24 -2.41
CA ALA A 146 -0.37 11.89 -1.86
C ALA A 146 -0.49 11.10 -0.54
N ALA A 147 -1.38 11.53 0.37
CA ALA A 147 -1.62 10.81 1.62
C ALA A 147 -2.24 9.43 1.40
N TYR A 148 -3.17 9.31 0.46
CA TYR A 148 -3.74 8.03 0.04
C TYR A 148 -2.65 7.09 -0.51
N LEU A 149 -1.77 7.61 -1.38
CA LEU A 149 -0.68 6.84 -1.99
C LEU A 149 0.35 6.37 -0.99
N ASP A 150 0.65 7.14 0.07
CA ASP A 150 1.50 6.65 1.16
C ASP A 150 0.89 5.39 1.80
N GLY A 151 -0.42 5.39 2.06
CA GLY A 151 -1.12 4.21 2.58
C GLY A 151 -1.16 3.03 1.61
N VAL A 152 -1.41 3.28 0.31
CA VAL A 152 -1.38 2.24 -0.74
C VAL A 152 0.01 1.64 -0.87
N PHE A 153 1.05 2.48 -0.88
CA PHE A 153 2.43 2.01 -0.99
C PHE A 153 2.82 1.12 0.19
N GLU A 154 2.46 1.48 1.42
CA GLU A 154 2.66 0.62 2.59
C GLU A 154 1.89 -0.71 2.48
N CYS A 155 0.67 -0.72 1.93
CA CYS A 155 -0.08 -1.96 1.69
C CYS A 155 0.64 -2.88 0.68
N LEU A 156 1.21 -2.31 -0.38
CA LEU A 156 1.97 -3.05 -1.39
C LEU A 156 3.30 -3.55 -0.81
N LEU A 157 3.98 -2.75 0.02
CA LEU A 157 5.18 -3.18 0.75
C LEU A 157 4.88 -4.38 1.64
N GLU A 158 3.81 -4.32 2.45
CA GLU A 158 3.37 -5.44 3.28
C GLU A 158 3.10 -6.70 2.45
N LYS A 159 2.43 -6.55 1.30
CA LYS A 159 2.17 -7.66 0.38
C LYS A 159 3.46 -8.32 -0.07
N HIS A 160 4.43 -7.56 -0.59
CA HIS A 160 5.69 -8.13 -1.08
C HIS A 160 6.60 -8.65 0.04
N LEU A 161 6.59 -8.04 1.22
CA LEU A 161 7.23 -8.57 2.42
C LEU A 161 6.67 -9.94 2.78
N LEU A 162 5.34 -10.05 2.79
CA LEU A 162 4.66 -11.31 3.08
C LEU A 162 5.04 -12.37 2.06
N GLU A 163 5.02 -12.09 0.75
CA GLU A 163 5.37 -13.10 -0.27
C GLU A 163 6.81 -13.63 -0.12
N ARG A 164 7.75 -12.81 0.35
CA ARG A 164 9.10 -13.27 0.72
C ARG A 164 9.04 -14.23 1.91
N ASP A 165 8.38 -13.83 2.99
CA ASP A 165 8.35 -14.57 4.26
C ASP A 165 7.44 -15.80 4.22
N TRP A 166 6.46 -15.82 3.30
CA TRP A 166 5.51 -16.91 3.09
C TRP A 166 6.21 -18.22 2.76
N LYS A 167 7.39 -18.14 2.13
CA LYS A 167 8.23 -19.32 1.85
C LYS A 167 8.72 -20.06 3.11
N LYS A 168 8.66 -19.40 4.27
CA LYS A 168 9.08 -19.91 5.59
C LYS A 168 7.89 -20.18 6.51
N MET A 169 6.67 -20.12 5.99
CA MET A 169 5.46 -20.38 6.76
C MET A 169 5.42 -21.85 7.22
N GLN A 170 4.72 -22.08 8.33
CA GLN A 170 4.45 -23.41 8.87
C GLN A 170 2.95 -23.66 8.81
N LEU A 171 2.56 -24.81 8.26
CA LEU A 171 1.19 -25.29 8.35
C LEU A 171 0.99 -26.02 9.68
N VAL A 172 -0.05 -25.62 10.41
CA VAL A 172 -0.37 -26.14 11.74
C VAL A 172 -1.81 -26.67 11.72
N LYS A 173 -2.02 -27.84 12.33
CA LYS A 173 -3.36 -28.37 12.59
C LYS A 173 -3.87 -27.82 13.92
N THR A 174 -5.10 -27.32 13.91
CA THR A 174 -5.79 -26.82 15.11
C THR A 174 -7.11 -27.57 15.28
N ARG A 175 -7.79 -27.37 16.42
CA ARG A 175 -9.13 -27.96 16.68
C ARG A 175 -10.19 -27.52 15.66
N VAL A 176 -10.03 -26.35 15.07
CA VAL A 176 -11.04 -25.69 14.23
C VAL A 176 -10.63 -25.59 12.75
N GLY A 177 -9.49 -26.18 12.37
CA GLY A 177 -9.01 -26.19 10.99
C GLY A 177 -7.50 -26.03 10.86
N ARG A 178 -7.04 -25.68 9.66
CA ARG A 178 -5.62 -25.39 9.39
C ARG A 178 -5.29 -23.95 9.74
N ALA A 179 -4.10 -23.75 10.28
CA ALA A 179 -3.50 -22.45 10.52
C ALA A 179 -2.18 -22.30 9.75
N VAL A 180 -1.87 -21.07 9.37
CA VAL A 180 -0.51 -20.67 8.95
C VAL A 180 0.15 -19.97 10.12
N ALA A 181 1.38 -20.38 10.46
CA ALA A 181 2.25 -19.68 11.38
C ALA A 181 3.45 -19.10 10.62
N VAL A 182 3.72 -17.80 10.80
CA VAL A 182 4.80 -17.12 10.07
C VAL A 182 5.40 -15.99 10.90
N GLN A 183 6.72 -15.82 10.78
CA GLN A 183 7.43 -14.66 11.29
C GLN A 183 7.63 -13.66 10.15
N THR A 184 6.99 -12.50 10.23
CA THR A 184 6.99 -11.49 9.14
C THR A 184 6.72 -10.09 9.68
N GLU A 185 7.25 -9.07 9.01
CA GLU A 185 6.92 -7.67 9.31
C GLU A 185 5.53 -7.27 8.80
N ALA A 186 4.91 -8.06 7.91
CA ALA A 186 3.56 -7.83 7.44
C ALA A 186 2.52 -7.99 8.57
N SER A 187 1.40 -7.27 8.46
CA SER A 187 0.36 -7.34 9.48
C SER A 187 -0.35 -8.70 9.50
N ALA A 188 -0.85 -9.10 10.66
CA ALA A 188 -1.63 -10.34 10.78
C ALA A 188 -2.91 -10.35 9.93
N LYS A 189 -3.44 -9.17 9.60
CA LYS A 189 -4.55 -9.01 8.66
C LYS A 189 -4.12 -9.40 7.23
N THR A 190 -2.95 -8.95 6.79
CA THR A 190 -2.39 -9.29 5.47
C THR A 190 -2.09 -10.80 5.39
N VAL A 191 -1.51 -11.39 6.43
CA VAL A 191 -1.27 -12.84 6.53
C VAL A 191 -2.58 -13.63 6.41
N LEU A 192 -3.60 -13.27 7.20
CA LEU A 192 -4.89 -13.96 7.19
C LEU A 192 -5.58 -13.86 5.82
N ARG A 193 -5.54 -12.69 5.17
CA ARG A 193 -6.10 -12.49 3.84
C ARG A 193 -5.41 -13.34 2.77
N ARG A 194 -4.08 -13.50 2.87
CA ARG A 194 -3.33 -14.36 1.96
C ARG A 194 -3.63 -15.84 2.21
N ALA A 195 -3.73 -16.24 3.48
CA ALA A 195 -4.05 -17.60 3.91
C ALA A 195 -5.45 -18.03 3.47
N SER A 196 -6.44 -17.13 3.58
CA SER A 196 -7.84 -17.44 3.27
C SER A 196 -8.07 -17.79 1.80
N ARG A 197 -7.24 -17.26 0.89
CA ARG A 197 -7.24 -17.62 -0.54
C ARG A 197 -6.85 -19.09 -0.79
N GLU A 198 -6.19 -19.73 0.17
CA GLU A 198 -5.82 -21.16 0.15
C GLU A 198 -6.73 -22.01 1.06
N GLY A 199 -7.88 -21.46 1.50
CA GLY A 199 -8.81 -22.13 2.39
C GLY A 199 -8.25 -22.37 3.80
N ILE A 200 -7.29 -21.55 4.23
CA ILE A 200 -6.70 -21.60 5.59
C ILE A 200 -7.38 -20.52 6.44
N GLN A 201 -7.86 -20.91 7.62
CA GLN A 201 -8.79 -20.10 8.39
C GLN A 201 -8.13 -19.31 9.52
N ILE A 202 -6.90 -19.66 9.91
CA ILE A 202 -6.18 -19.04 11.02
C ILE A 202 -4.79 -18.58 10.59
N ALA A 203 -4.39 -17.39 11.06
CA ALA A 203 -3.05 -16.84 10.95
C ALA A 203 -2.45 -16.64 12.35
N ILE A 204 -1.25 -17.17 12.57
CA ILE A 204 -0.41 -17.01 13.76
C ILE A 204 0.82 -16.23 13.33
N VAL A 205 1.00 -15.04 13.88
CA VAL A 205 2.01 -14.09 13.40
C VAL A 205 2.87 -13.60 14.53
N LEU A 206 4.18 -13.68 14.33
CA LEU A 206 5.18 -13.01 15.13
C LEU A 206 5.87 -11.95 14.27
N ASN A 207 5.73 -10.68 14.61
CA ASN A 207 6.43 -9.62 13.91
C ASN A 207 7.83 -9.41 14.50
N PRO A 208 8.91 -9.64 13.73
CA PRO A 208 10.27 -9.61 14.27
C PRO A 208 10.78 -8.20 14.56
N LYS A 209 10.19 -7.15 13.96
CA LYS A 209 10.64 -5.77 14.10
C LYS A 209 10.04 -5.12 15.34
N ASN A 210 8.72 -5.10 15.43
CA ASN A 210 7.99 -4.48 16.55
C ASN A 210 7.66 -5.47 17.68
N LYS A 211 7.97 -6.77 17.50
CA LYS A 211 7.71 -7.85 18.47
C LYS A 211 6.21 -8.08 18.75
N PHE A 212 5.32 -7.64 17.87
CA PHE A 212 3.90 -7.92 18.01
C PHE A 212 3.58 -9.39 17.76
N ARG A 213 2.54 -9.88 18.44
CA ARG A 213 2.06 -11.26 18.33
C ARG A 213 0.58 -11.25 18.07
N SER A 214 0.12 -12.06 17.14
CA SER A 214 -1.30 -12.12 16.82
C SER A 214 -1.71 -13.51 16.36
N ILE A 215 -2.85 -13.97 16.88
CA ILE A 215 -3.59 -15.11 16.35
C ILE A 215 -4.94 -14.57 15.88
N ARG A 216 -5.23 -14.72 14.58
CA ARG A 216 -6.48 -14.25 13.98
C ARG A 216 -7.14 -15.36 13.18
N ALA A 217 -8.46 -15.39 13.21
CA ALA A 217 -9.26 -16.28 12.38
C ALA A 217 -10.14 -15.49 11.41
N VAL A 218 -10.50 -16.11 10.29
CA VAL A 218 -11.48 -15.55 9.35
C VAL A 218 -12.85 -15.39 10.05
N PRO A 219 -13.64 -14.36 9.70
CA PRO A 219 -14.90 -14.06 10.39
C PRO A 219 -15.92 -15.22 10.41
N GLU A 220 -15.91 -16.10 9.43
CA GLU A 220 -16.86 -17.20 9.27
C GLU A 220 -16.41 -18.49 9.97
N SER A 221 -15.17 -18.54 10.47
CA SER A 221 -14.66 -19.74 11.14
C SER A 221 -15.33 -19.96 12.50
N PRO A 222 -15.41 -21.21 13.00
CA PRO A 222 -15.88 -21.52 14.35
C PRO A 222 -14.82 -21.27 15.44
N ALA A 223 -13.71 -20.58 15.12
CA ALA A 223 -12.62 -20.34 16.05
C ALA A 223 -13.04 -19.47 17.24
N ASP A 224 -12.63 -19.89 18.44
CA ASP A 224 -12.72 -19.12 19.69
C ASP A 224 -11.36 -19.21 20.40
N PHE A 225 -10.73 -18.06 20.66
CA PHE A 225 -9.43 -17.97 21.30
C PHE A 225 -9.49 -17.66 22.81
N SER A 226 -10.63 -17.87 23.47
CA SER A 226 -10.78 -17.66 24.91
C SER A 226 -9.83 -18.54 25.72
N ASP A 227 -9.76 -19.84 25.40
CA ASP A 227 -8.80 -20.77 26.04
C ASP A 227 -7.35 -20.36 25.78
N ALA A 228 -7.04 -19.99 24.54
CA ALA A 228 -5.71 -19.53 24.16
C ALA A 228 -5.30 -18.25 24.91
N PHE A 229 -6.25 -17.32 25.09
CA PHE A 229 -6.05 -16.09 25.86
C PHE A 229 -5.77 -16.38 27.34
N GLN A 230 -6.58 -17.23 27.98
CA GLN A 230 -6.37 -17.62 29.37
C GLN A 230 -5.01 -18.28 29.58
N ARG A 231 -4.63 -19.20 28.67
CA ARG A 231 -3.31 -19.85 28.69
C ARG A 231 -2.17 -18.85 28.48
N ALA A 232 -2.31 -17.91 27.54
CA ALA A 232 -1.31 -16.90 27.29
C ALA A 232 -1.09 -15.99 28.52
N HIS A 233 -2.18 -15.56 29.16
CA HIS A 233 -2.13 -14.75 30.36
C HIS A 233 -1.55 -15.51 31.57
N ALA A 234 -1.86 -16.80 31.73
CA ALA A 234 -1.28 -17.62 32.78
C ALA A 234 0.24 -17.83 32.61
N LEU A 235 0.71 -17.98 31.36
CA LEU A 235 2.12 -18.19 31.04
C LEU A 235 2.95 -16.90 31.13
N GLU A 236 2.37 -15.76 30.75
CA GLU A 236 3.03 -14.45 30.80
C GLU A 236 2.07 -13.40 31.40
N PRO A 237 1.87 -13.38 32.74
CA PRO A 237 0.88 -12.52 33.39
C PRO A 237 1.19 -11.03 33.26
N HIS A 238 2.44 -10.68 32.98
CA HIS A 238 2.87 -9.30 32.75
C HIS A 238 2.64 -8.82 31.31
N ALA A 239 2.39 -9.74 30.36
CA ALA A 239 2.13 -9.37 28.98
C ALA A 239 0.68 -8.90 28.80
N GLU A 240 0.51 -7.76 28.17
CA GLU A 240 -0.80 -7.16 27.92
C GLU A 240 -1.43 -7.74 26.65
N TRP A 241 -2.00 -8.92 26.82
CA TRP A 241 -2.81 -9.59 25.80
C TRP A 241 -4.19 -8.96 25.70
N TYR A 242 -4.69 -8.83 24.47
CA TYR A 242 -6.03 -8.40 24.15
C TYR A 242 -6.76 -9.47 23.35
N LEU A 243 -7.90 -9.91 23.86
CA LEU A 243 -8.85 -10.75 23.14
C LEU A 243 -10.01 -9.88 22.66
N HIS A 244 -10.15 -9.74 21.35
CA HIS A 244 -11.26 -9.01 20.75
C HIS A 244 -12.60 -9.63 21.14
N HIS A 245 -13.66 -8.83 21.25
CA HIS A 245 -14.99 -9.31 21.68
C HIS A 245 -15.56 -10.41 20.78
N SER A 246 -15.16 -10.47 19.50
CA SER A 246 -15.52 -11.56 18.58
C SER A 246 -14.87 -12.90 18.90
N LYS A 247 -13.91 -12.93 19.83
CA LYS A 247 -13.09 -14.11 20.22
C LYS A 247 -12.19 -14.67 19.11
N LYS A 248 -12.18 -14.05 17.92
CA LYS A 248 -11.39 -14.48 16.74
C LYS A 248 -10.08 -13.74 16.55
N MET A 249 -9.70 -12.88 17.50
CA MET A 249 -8.47 -12.11 17.43
C MET A 249 -7.84 -12.03 18.82
N LEU A 250 -6.72 -12.72 19.00
CA LEU A 250 -5.85 -12.63 20.16
C LEU A 250 -4.59 -11.85 19.75
N ILE A 251 -4.30 -10.76 20.43
CA ILE A 251 -3.25 -9.80 20.03
C ILE A 251 -2.43 -9.40 21.24
N CYS A 252 -1.12 -9.24 21.07
CA CYS A 252 -0.24 -8.55 22.01
C CYS A 252 0.61 -7.56 21.23
N GLY A 253 0.32 -6.26 21.42
CA GLY A 253 0.91 -5.16 20.66
C GLY A 253 0.26 -4.91 19.30
N SER A 254 0.22 -3.64 18.91
CA SER A 254 -0.15 -3.18 17.56
C SER A 254 0.33 -1.75 17.34
N ASP A 255 0.27 -1.24 16.11
CA ASP A 255 0.68 0.14 15.82
C ASP A 255 -0.17 1.19 16.55
N VAL A 256 -1.42 0.84 16.90
CA VAL A 256 -2.34 1.70 17.68
C VAL A 256 -2.22 1.47 19.20
N ALA A 257 -1.43 0.49 19.62
CA ALA A 257 -1.19 0.13 21.02
C ALA A 257 0.30 -0.14 21.23
N ALA A 258 1.15 0.84 20.90
CA ALA A 258 2.60 0.66 20.91
C ALA A 258 3.22 0.63 22.33
N ASN A 259 2.52 1.18 23.32
CA ASN A 259 3.04 1.32 24.69
C ASN A 259 2.64 0.17 25.63
N VAL A 260 2.13 -0.94 25.09
CA VAL A 260 1.78 -2.11 25.90
C VAL A 260 3.00 -2.97 26.22
N THR A 261 2.95 -3.67 27.34
CA THR A 261 3.96 -4.66 27.73
C THR A 261 3.84 -5.89 26.84
N LEU A 262 4.82 -6.06 25.94
CA LEU A 262 4.80 -7.14 24.96
C LEU A 262 5.17 -8.50 25.57
N SER A 263 4.48 -9.53 25.10
CA SER A 263 4.81 -10.94 25.32
C SER A 263 6.23 -11.26 24.83
N LYS A 264 6.86 -12.31 25.38
CA LYS A 264 8.15 -12.84 24.92
C LYS A 264 8.01 -14.19 24.22
N MET A 265 6.79 -14.73 24.09
CA MET A 265 6.53 -16.01 23.43
C MET A 265 7.17 -16.13 22.05
N SER A 266 7.83 -17.24 21.77
CA SER A 266 8.32 -17.55 20.43
C SER A 266 7.17 -17.90 19.49
N LEU A 267 7.41 -17.96 18.17
CA LEU A 267 6.41 -18.44 17.22
C LEU A 267 5.93 -19.86 17.58
N ALA A 268 6.85 -20.73 18.03
CA ALA A 268 6.50 -22.07 18.50
C ALA A 268 5.58 -22.06 19.72
N ALA A 269 5.81 -21.17 20.68
CA ALA A 269 4.92 -21.02 21.84
C ALA A 269 3.52 -20.53 21.44
N LEU A 270 3.42 -19.61 20.46
CA LEU A 270 2.12 -19.18 19.91
C LEU A 270 1.38 -20.33 19.24
N ILE A 271 2.08 -21.17 18.48
CA ILE A 271 1.51 -22.37 17.86
C ILE A 271 0.90 -23.29 18.92
N GLN A 272 1.60 -23.53 20.03
CA GLN A 272 1.14 -24.38 21.12
C GLN A 272 -0.13 -23.87 21.83
N LEU A 273 -0.50 -22.59 21.69
CA LEU A 273 -1.75 -22.07 22.24
C LEU A 273 -2.99 -22.62 21.51
N VAL A 274 -2.86 -23.01 20.24
CA VAL A 274 -4.00 -23.40 19.39
C VAL A 274 -3.82 -24.75 18.67
N ALA A 275 -2.62 -25.31 18.68
CA ALA A 275 -2.33 -26.62 18.09
C ALA A 275 -2.98 -27.77 18.88
N VAL A 276 -3.18 -28.89 18.18
CA VAL A 276 -3.59 -30.20 18.73
C VAL A 276 -2.51 -31.21 18.43
#